data_AF-A0A920EM99-F1
#
_entry.id   AF-A0A920EM99-F1
#
_cell.length_a   1.000
_cell.length_b   1.000
_cell.length_c   1.000
_cell.angle_alpha   90.00
_cell.angle_beta   90.00
_cell.angle_gamma   90.00
#
_symmetry.space_group_name_H-M   'P 1'
#
loop_
_entity.id
_entity.type
_entity.pdbx_description
1 polymer ?
#
loop_
_entity_poly.entity_id
_entity_poly.type
_entity_poly.pdbx_seq_one_letter_code
_entity_poly.pdbx_strand_id
1 'polypeptide(L)'
;MLKSQIHGADFLIANTDVQALRDVDGATTVQIGSEITKGLGAGADPEKGRQAALEASETLKESIEGADMLFIAAGMGGGTGTGAAPVIAQIARDLGILTVAVVTKPFDFGGSGEDVQCSRGHQQSRTVG
;
A
#
# COMPACT_ATOMS: atom_id res chain seq x y z
N MET A 1 0.24 2.13 -15.37
CA MET A 1 -1.15 2.20 -14.91
C MET A 1 -1.71 3.61 -15.03
N LEU A 2 -1.02 4.66 -14.57
CA LEU A 2 -1.50 6.05 -14.73
C LEU A 2 -1.47 6.59 -16.17
N LYS A 3 -0.43 6.25 -16.95
CA LYS A 3 -0.32 6.68 -18.37
C LYS A 3 -1.20 5.88 -19.34
N SER A 4 -1.67 4.71 -18.92
CA SER A 4 -2.67 3.94 -19.63
C SER A 4 -4.02 4.49 -19.21
N GLN A 5 -4.73 5.21 -20.10
CA GLN A 5 -6.02 5.84 -19.81
C GLN A 5 -7.07 4.79 -19.41
N ILE A 6 -7.12 4.42 -18.12
CA ILE A 6 -8.20 3.63 -17.55
C ILE A 6 -9.33 4.63 -17.25
N HIS A 7 -10.28 4.74 -18.19
CA HIS A 7 -11.45 5.60 -18.00
C HIS A 7 -12.34 5.02 -16.89
N GLY A 8 -12.68 5.86 -15.90
CA GLY A 8 -13.61 5.52 -14.82
C GLY A 8 -12.97 4.90 -13.58
N ALA A 9 -11.64 4.94 -13.44
CA ALA A 9 -10.94 4.54 -12.22
C ALA A 9 -10.21 5.74 -11.60
N ASP A 10 -10.45 5.98 -10.31
CA ASP A 10 -9.67 6.92 -9.52
C ASP A 10 -8.40 6.25 -9.02
N PHE A 11 -7.29 6.98 -9.11
CA PHE A 11 -5.99 6.47 -8.68
C PHE A 11 -5.58 7.12 -7.37
N LEU A 12 -5.23 6.27 -6.41
CA LEU A 12 -4.66 6.66 -5.12
C LEU A 12 -3.23 6.13 -5.02
N ILE A 13 -2.28 6.99 -4.66
CA ILE A 13 -0.90 6.57 -4.33
C ILE A 13 -0.64 6.86 -2.86
N ALA A 14 -0.43 5.79 -2.08
CA ALA A 14 -0.04 5.88 -0.68
C ALA A 14 1.45 5.53 -0.52
N ASN A 15 2.26 6.43 0.03
CA ASN A 15 3.68 6.15 0.29
C ASN A 15 4.21 6.87 1.54
N THR A 16 5.21 6.28 2.17
CA THR A 16 5.96 6.89 3.30
C THR A 16 7.05 7.85 2.82
N ASP A 17 7.53 7.68 1.59
CA ASP A 17 8.55 8.55 0.99
C ASP A 17 7.89 9.74 0.28
N VAL A 18 8.17 10.95 0.78
CA VAL A 18 7.64 12.20 0.21
C VAL A 18 8.22 12.47 -1.17
N GLN A 19 9.46 12.07 -1.43
CA GLN A 19 10.10 12.29 -2.73
C GLN A 19 9.38 11.48 -3.81
N ALA A 20 8.97 10.26 -3.48
CA ALA A 20 8.20 9.41 -4.38
C ALA A 20 6.80 9.95 -4.72
N LEU A 21 6.24 10.83 -3.88
CA LEU A 21 4.92 11.45 -4.11
C LEU A 21 4.99 12.75 -4.91
N ARG A 22 6.17 13.39 -5.03
CA ARG A 22 6.31 14.70 -5.69
C ARG A 22 6.13 14.66 -7.20
N ASP A 23 6.50 13.55 -7.84
CA ASP A 23 6.50 13.40 -9.31
C ASP A 23 5.28 12.61 -9.82
N VAL A 24 4.17 12.64 -9.08
CA VAL A 24 2.94 11.91 -9.42
C VAL A 24 1.93 12.87 -10.06
N ASP A 25 1.73 12.71 -11.38
CA ASP A 25 0.66 13.37 -12.11
C ASP A 25 -0.54 12.43 -12.31
N GLY A 26 -1.75 12.94 -12.07
CA GLY A 26 -3.01 12.26 -12.39
C GLY A 26 -3.51 11.25 -11.34
N ALA A 27 -3.04 11.33 -10.10
CA ALA A 27 -3.52 10.53 -8.98
C ALA A 27 -3.65 11.37 -7.69
N THR A 28 -4.55 10.97 -6.81
CA THR A 28 -4.59 11.47 -5.43
C THR A 28 -3.43 10.85 -4.66
N THR A 29 -2.57 11.68 -4.07
CA THR A 29 -1.42 11.22 -3.28
C THR A 29 -1.71 11.33 -1.79
N VAL A 30 -1.47 10.26 -1.04
CA VAL A 30 -1.56 10.21 0.41
C VAL A 30 -0.20 9.89 0.98
N GLN A 31 0.37 10.83 1.73
CA GLN A 31 1.56 10.55 2.52
C GLN A 31 1.15 9.80 3.79
N ILE A 32 1.73 8.63 4.01
CA ILE A 32 1.49 7.83 5.22
C ILE A 32 2.75 7.83 6.10
N GLY A 33 2.60 7.70 7.42
CA GLY A 33 3.75 7.61 8.32
C GLY A 33 4.59 8.89 8.39
N SER A 34 3.95 10.05 8.35
CA SER A 34 4.61 11.35 8.41
C SER A 34 5.37 11.54 9.73
N GLU A 35 4.81 11.07 10.84
CA GLU A 35 5.43 11.15 12.15
C GLU A 35 6.52 10.07 12.32
N ILE A 36 6.27 8.86 11.79
CA ILE A 36 7.16 7.70 11.94
C ILE A 36 8.41 7.80 11.08
N THR A 37 8.24 8.14 9.80
CA THR A 37 9.33 8.09 8.81
C THR A 37 9.88 9.47 8.48
N LYS A 38 9.21 10.55 8.89
CA LYS A 38 9.56 11.95 8.55
C LYS A 38 9.72 12.17 7.05
N GLY A 39 9.02 11.37 6.23
CA GLY A 39 9.08 11.42 4.78
C GLY A 39 10.30 10.76 4.15
N LEU A 40 11.09 9.98 4.90
CA LEU A 40 12.29 9.28 4.42
C LEU A 40 12.01 7.84 3.97
N GLY A 41 10.77 7.36 4.11
CA GLY A 41 10.39 5.99 3.76
C GLY A 41 10.57 4.98 4.90
N ALA A 42 9.99 3.78 4.72
CA ALA A 42 10.00 2.70 5.71
C ALA A 42 11.32 1.90 5.79
N GLY A 43 12.28 2.14 4.90
CA GLY A 43 13.62 1.52 4.96
C GLY A 43 13.61 -0.02 4.93
N ALA A 44 12.76 -0.61 4.08
CA ALA A 44 12.55 -2.06 3.98
C ALA A 44 11.96 -2.74 5.23
N ASP A 45 11.49 -1.99 6.23
CA ASP A 45 10.84 -2.54 7.42
C ASP A 45 9.30 -2.57 7.25
N PRO A 46 8.65 -3.77 7.23
CA PRO A 46 7.20 -3.88 7.13
C PRO A 46 6.48 -3.28 8.31
N GLU A 47 7.07 -3.36 9.51
CA GLU A 47 6.40 -2.91 10.72
C GLU A 47 6.26 -1.40 10.71
N LYS A 48 7.29 -0.68 10.23
CA LYS A 48 7.18 0.77 9.97
C LYS A 48 6.13 1.09 8.91
N GLY A 49 6.05 0.30 7.83
CA GLY A 49 5.01 0.46 6.81
C GLY A 49 3.60 0.24 7.35
N ARG A 50 3.43 -0.75 8.24
CA ARG A 50 2.16 -1.07 8.90
C ARG A 50 1.74 0.04 9.86
N GLN A 51 2.65 0.50 10.72
CA GLN A 51 2.39 1.61 11.64
C GLN A 51 2.08 2.91 10.89
N ALA A 52 2.79 3.19 9.80
CA ALA A 52 2.51 4.32 8.92
C ALA A 52 1.09 4.29 8.34
N ALA A 53 0.62 3.12 7.91
CA ALA A 53 -0.74 2.96 7.40
C ALA A 53 -1.81 3.08 8.51
N LEU A 54 -1.51 2.63 9.73
CA LEU A 54 -2.40 2.80 10.88
C LEU A 54 -2.50 4.26 11.33
N GLU A 55 -1.38 4.99 11.35
CA GLU A 55 -1.33 6.44 11.60
C GLU A 55 -2.27 7.18 10.63
N ALA A 56 -2.19 6.86 9.34
CA ALA A 56 -2.98 7.49 8.29
C ALA A 56 -4.32 6.80 8.01
N SER A 57 -4.82 5.96 8.93
CA SER A 57 -6.02 5.14 8.69
C SER A 57 -7.27 5.97 8.40
N GLU A 58 -7.50 7.08 9.09
CA GLU A 58 -8.64 7.97 8.83
C GLU A 58 -8.56 8.60 7.44
N THR A 59 -7.40 9.15 7.06
CA THR A 59 -7.19 9.73 5.73
C THR A 59 -7.34 8.69 4.61
N LEU A 60 -6.82 7.47 4.83
CA LEU A 60 -6.97 6.36 3.88
C LEU A 60 -8.44 5.96 3.74
N LYS A 61 -9.19 5.93 4.85
CA LYS A 61 -10.61 5.62 4.87
C LYS A 61 -11.41 6.64 4.07
N GLU A 62 -11.21 7.93 4.34
CA GLU A 62 -11.86 9.03 3.59
C GLU A 62 -11.53 8.98 2.10
N SER A 63 -10.30 8.58 1.75
CA SER A 63 -9.84 8.51 0.36
C SER A 63 -10.45 7.35 -0.44
N ILE A 64 -10.92 6.29 0.23
CA ILE A 64 -11.51 5.11 -0.42
C ILE A 64 -13.01 4.98 -0.17
N GLU A 65 -13.58 5.82 0.70
CA GLU A 65 -15.00 5.83 1.01
C GLU A 65 -15.83 6.17 -0.24
N GLY A 66 -16.88 5.39 -0.48
CA GLY A 66 -17.74 5.54 -1.67
C GLY A 66 -17.28 4.75 -2.90
N ALA A 67 -16.13 4.05 -2.85
CA ALA A 67 -15.74 3.14 -3.91
C ALA A 67 -16.53 1.81 -3.83
N ASP A 68 -17.04 1.33 -4.96
CA ASP A 68 -17.65 -0.01 -5.05
C ASP A 68 -16.60 -1.12 -5.01
N MET A 69 -15.42 -0.82 -5.56
CA MET A 69 -14.33 -1.77 -5.72
C MET A 69 -12.97 -1.09 -5.53
N LEU A 70 -12.07 -1.74 -4.78
CA LEU A 70 -10.72 -1.27 -4.53
C LEU A 70 -9.69 -2.25 -5.08
N PHE A 71 -8.78 -1.76 -5.93
CA PHE A 71 -7.62 -2.50 -6.38
C PHE A 71 -6.37 -2.05 -5.62
N ILE A 72 -5.78 -2.94 -4.84
CA ILE A 72 -4.53 -2.68 -4.12
C ILE A 72 -3.37 -3.25 -4.93
N ALA A 73 -2.58 -2.37 -5.54
CA ALA A 73 -1.35 -2.76 -6.24
C ALA A 73 -0.14 -2.48 -5.35
N ALA A 74 0.56 -3.52 -4.88
CA ALA A 74 1.72 -3.35 -4.01
C ALA A 74 2.88 -4.30 -4.36
N GLY A 75 4.10 -3.77 -4.32
CA GLY A 75 5.31 -4.58 -4.37
C GLY A 75 5.62 -5.18 -3.01
N MET A 76 5.67 -6.51 -2.94
CA MET A 76 6.04 -7.22 -1.71
C MET A 76 7.56 -7.30 -1.57
N GLY A 77 8.05 -7.52 -0.35
CA GLY A 77 9.48 -7.59 -0.04
C GLY A 77 10.05 -6.26 0.46
N GLY A 78 9.45 -5.12 0.09
CA GLY A 78 9.77 -3.81 0.66
C GLY A 78 9.15 -3.58 2.05
N GLY A 79 9.33 -2.39 2.60
CA GLY A 79 8.75 -2.00 3.90
C GLY A 79 7.32 -1.47 3.78
N THR A 80 7.14 -0.39 3.01
CA THR A 80 5.84 0.29 2.88
C THR A 80 4.78 -0.62 2.27
N GLY A 81 5.03 -1.20 1.10
CA GLY A 81 4.05 -2.04 0.40
C GLY A 81 3.62 -3.27 1.21
N THR A 82 4.60 -4.03 1.71
CA THR A 82 4.36 -5.23 2.53
C THR A 82 3.56 -4.94 3.79
N GLY A 83 3.85 -3.83 4.47
CA GLY A 83 3.19 -3.46 5.74
C GLY A 83 1.86 -2.73 5.57
N ALA A 84 1.76 -1.83 4.59
CA ALA A 84 0.58 -0.98 4.39
C ALA A 84 -0.54 -1.69 3.63
N ALA A 85 -0.22 -2.54 2.65
CA ALA A 85 -1.22 -3.25 1.85
C ALA A 85 -2.25 -4.06 2.69
N PRO A 86 -1.85 -4.88 3.69
CA PRO A 86 -2.83 -5.61 4.50
C PRO A 86 -3.70 -4.69 5.37
N VAL A 87 -3.16 -3.55 5.84
CA VAL A 87 -3.92 -2.57 6.63
C VAL A 87 -4.98 -1.90 5.75
N ILE A 88 -4.62 -1.44 4.56
CA ILE A 88 -5.55 -0.83 3.60
C ILE A 88 -6.64 -1.83 3.20
N ALA A 89 -6.28 -3.09 2.98
CA ALA A 89 -7.25 -4.15 2.65
C ALA A 89 -8.26 -4.37 3.77
N GLN A 90 -7.81 -4.31 5.04
CA GLN A 90 -8.70 -4.42 6.19
C GLN A 90 -9.67 -3.23 6.27
N ILE A 91 -9.18 -1.99 6.11
CA ILE A 91 -10.02 -0.78 6.13
C ILE A 91 -11.10 -0.86 5.04
N ALA A 92 -10.71 -1.25 3.82
CA ALA A 92 -11.63 -1.38 2.69
C ALA A 92 -12.70 -2.46 2.94
N ARG A 93 -12.31 -3.58 3.56
CA ARG A 93 -13.25 -4.63 3.97
C ARG A 93 -14.24 -4.15 5.02
N ASP A 94 -13.77 -3.42 6.03
CA ASP A 94 -14.62 -2.89 7.10
C ASP A 94 -15.64 -1.88 6.56
N LEU A 95 -15.31 -1.20 5.44
CA LEU A 95 -16.20 -0.34 4.67
C LEU A 95 -17.15 -1.10 3.72
N GLY A 96 -16.99 -2.43 3.57
CA GLY A 96 -17.81 -3.24 2.66
C GLY A 96 -17.41 -3.14 1.18
N ILE A 97 -16.21 -2.66 0.88
CA ILE A 97 -15.71 -2.44 -0.49
C ILE A 97 -15.14 -3.76 -1.05
N LEU A 98 -15.51 -4.12 -2.27
CA LEU A 98 -14.95 -5.30 -2.95
C LEU A 98 -13.45 -5.07 -3.19
N THR A 99 -12.61 -5.76 -2.42
CA THR A 99 -11.16 -5.49 -2.41
C THR A 99 -10.40 -6.59 -3.13
N VAL A 100 -9.60 -6.22 -4.14
CA VAL A 100 -8.72 -7.12 -4.87
C VAL A 100 -7.28 -6.63 -4.73
N ALA A 101 -6.42 -7.46 -4.14
CA ALA A 101 -4.99 -7.16 -4.02
C ALA A 101 -4.18 -7.85 -5.13
N VAL A 102 -3.47 -7.06 -5.93
CA VAL A 102 -2.51 -7.50 -6.94
C VAL A 102 -1.11 -7.18 -6.43
N VAL A 103 -0.40 -8.23 -6.02
CA VAL A 103 0.92 -8.09 -5.40
C VAL A 103 2.01 -8.76 -6.23
N THR A 104 3.15 -8.08 -6.37
CA THR A 104 4.32 -8.64 -7.07
C THR A 104 5.31 -9.23 -6.06
N LYS A 105 5.71 -10.48 -6.27
CA LYS A 105 6.81 -11.11 -5.52
C LYS A 105 8.15 -10.53 -6.02
N PRO A 106 9.14 -10.25 -5.15
CA PRO A 106 10.48 -9.91 -5.59
C PRO A 106 11.09 -11.08 -6.38
N PHE A 107 11.97 -10.77 -7.34
CA PHE A 107 12.71 -11.79 -8.09
C PHE A 107 13.66 -12.55 -7.13
N ASP A 108 13.88 -13.85 -7.38
CA ASP A 108 14.74 -14.73 -6.53
C ASP A 108 16.24 -14.34 -6.51
N PHE A 109 16.60 -13.17 -7.06
CA PHE A 109 17.94 -12.56 -6.95
C PHE A 109 18.13 -11.72 -5.68
N GLY A 110 17.08 -11.54 -4.88
CA GLY A 110 17.13 -10.88 -3.57
C GLY A 110 17.76 -11.77 -2.49
N GLY A 111 18.38 -11.14 -1.48
CA GLY A 111 18.91 -11.88 -0.33
C GLY A 111 17.78 -12.60 0.42
N SER A 112 18.07 -13.72 1.09
CA SER A 112 17.08 -14.59 1.76
C SER A 112 16.14 -13.92 2.77
N GLY A 113 16.40 -12.66 3.18
CA GLY A 113 15.48 -11.85 4.00
C GLY A 113 14.25 -11.32 3.25
N GLU A 114 14.37 -10.96 1.97
CA GLU A 114 13.28 -10.35 1.18
C GLU A 114 12.17 -11.37 0.88
N ASP A 115 12.53 -12.64 0.67
CA ASP A 115 11.59 -13.75 0.46
C ASP A 115 10.75 -14.07 1.72
N VAL A 116 11.37 -14.03 2.90
CA VAL A 116 10.67 -14.27 4.18
C VAL A 116 9.64 -13.16 4.45
N GLN A 117 10.00 -11.93 4.10
CA GLN A 117 9.14 -10.77 4.26
C GLN A 117 7.96 -10.80 3.28
N CYS A 118 8.23 -11.14 2.02
CA CYS A 118 7.19 -11.31 1.01
C CYS A 118 6.18 -12.41 1.38
N SER A 119 6.66 -13.57 1.84
CA SER A 119 5.79 -14.69 2.20
C SER A 119 4.88 -14.37 3.39
N ARG A 120 5.37 -13.63 4.38
CA ARG A 120 4.55 -13.11 5.50
C ARG A 120 3.49 -12.13 5.03
N GLY A 121 3.85 -11.14 4.22
CA GLY A 121 2.88 -10.17 3.71
C GLY A 121 1.81 -10.81 2.83
N HIS A 122 2.18 -11.79 1.99
CA HIS A 122 1.23 -12.52 1.14
C HIS A 122 0.22 -13.34 1.95
N GLN A 123 0.66 -13.97 3.05
CA GLN A 123 -0.24 -14.67 3.96
C GLN A 123 -1.20 -13.71 4.67
N GLN A 124 -0.71 -12.54 5.11
CA GLN A 124 -1.54 -11.53 5.77
C GLN A 124 -2.62 -11.01 4.82
N SER A 125 -2.30 -10.72 3.56
CA SER A 125 -3.29 -10.29 2.56
C SER A 125 -4.30 -11.38 2.17
N ARG A 126 -3.92 -12.67 2.18
CA ARG A 126 -4.83 -13.78 1.90
C ARG A 126 -5.80 -14.11 3.04
N THR A 127 -5.34 -13.95 4.29
CA THR A 127 -6.15 -14.28 5.48
C THR A 127 -7.31 -13.32 5.66
N VAL A 128 -7.24 -12.14 5.04
CA VAL A 128 -8.34 -11.19 5.07
C VAL A 128 -9.54 -11.69 4.27
N GLY A 129 -9.41 -12.70 3.38
CA GLY A 129 -10.45 -13.24 2.45
C GLY A 129 -11.84 -13.50 3.01
#